data_AF-A0A961C9E1-F1
#
_entry.id   AF-A0A961C9E1-F1
#
_cell.length_a   1.000
_cell.length_b   1.000
_cell.length_c   1.000
_cell.angle_alpha   90.00
_cell.angle_beta   90.00
_cell.angle_gamma   90.00
#
_symmetry.space_group_name_H-M   'P 1'
#
loop_
_entity.id
_entity.type
_entity.pdbx_description
1 polymer ?
#
loop_
_entity_poly.entity_id
_entity_poly.type
_entity_poly.pdbx_seq_one_letter_code
_entity_poly.pdbx_strand_id
1 'polypeptide(L)'
;LITFIGATTAVQMLFDAPLGISALIGAIVIVSGPTVVGPLLEVIRPRATTRSILAWEGTVLDPIGATVGVVVLNIVIATNRGEIHALAQLFSRLGLGVAVGLVAAGLLVLVMSKFLVTDNMEAAVAVLFAVAAFGVAETLLSEAGLFATVTLGVVAANQRLVPTARIAGFGETLEVLIIGILFILLGALVDVDALEA
;
A
#
# COMPACT_ATOMS: atom_id res chain seq x y z
N LEU A 1 -6.66 3.66 15.24
CA LEU A 1 -7.10 4.89 15.95
C LEU A 1 -6.38 5.10 17.27
N ILE A 2 -6.45 4.16 18.23
CA ILE A 2 -5.74 4.28 19.52
C ILE A 2 -4.24 4.49 19.29
N THR A 3 -3.61 3.66 18.45
CA THR A 3 -2.19 3.78 18.09
C THR A 3 -1.86 5.13 17.43
N PHE A 4 -2.73 5.63 16.56
CA PHE A 4 -2.54 6.92 15.89
C PHE A 4 -2.56 8.09 16.88
N ILE A 5 -3.57 8.14 17.75
CA ILE A 5 -3.71 9.20 18.77
C ILE A 5 -2.55 9.11 19.77
N GLY A 6 -2.22 7.89 20.22
CA GLY A 6 -1.11 7.65 21.13
C GLY A 6 0.23 8.09 20.53
N ALA A 7 0.54 7.70 19.29
CA ALA A 7 1.77 8.08 18.61
C ALA A 7 1.83 9.59 18.35
N THR A 8 0.75 10.21 17.88
CA THR A 8 0.67 11.66 17.65
C THR A 8 0.93 12.43 18.93
N THR A 9 0.31 12.01 20.04
CA THR A 9 0.47 12.65 21.35
C THR A 9 1.88 12.46 21.89
N ALA A 10 2.44 11.25 21.76
CA ALA A 10 3.81 10.96 22.19
C ALA A 10 4.83 11.81 21.43
N VAL A 11 4.68 11.96 20.11
CA VAL A 11 5.57 12.80 19.29
C VAL A 11 5.46 14.27 19.69
N GLN A 12 4.24 14.76 19.91
CA GLN A 12 4.02 16.13 20.35
C GLN A 12 4.67 16.40 21.72
N MET A 13 4.58 15.45 22.65
CA MET A 13 5.15 15.59 24.00
C MET A 13 6.67 15.43 24.04
N LEU A 14 7.25 14.52 23.24
CA LEU A 14 8.70 14.28 23.25
C LEU A 14 9.49 15.31 22.44
N PHE A 15 8.95 15.75 21.30
CA PHE A 15 9.69 16.54 20.32
C PHE A 15 9.19 17.98 20.18
N ASP A 16 8.19 18.37 20.96
CA ASP A 16 7.51 19.69 20.89
C ASP A 16 7.09 20.07 19.45
N ALA A 17 6.76 19.04 18.66
CA ALA A 17 6.52 19.19 17.23
C ALA A 17 5.11 19.75 16.95
N PRO A 18 4.94 20.60 15.91
CA PRO A 18 3.63 21.08 15.48
C PRO A 18 2.64 19.94 15.22
N LEU A 19 1.37 20.16 15.55
CA LEU A 19 0.32 19.12 15.46
C LEU A 19 0.26 18.43 14.11
N GLY A 20 0.49 19.16 13.00
CA GLY A 20 0.51 18.57 11.66
C GLY A 20 1.64 17.56 11.46
N ILE A 21 2.85 17.85 11.93
CA ILE A 21 4.00 16.94 11.82
C ILE A 21 3.80 15.74 12.75
N SER A 22 3.33 15.98 13.97
CA SER A 22 3.03 14.91 14.93
C SER A 22 1.96 13.95 14.41
N ALA A 23 0.90 14.49 13.78
CA ALA A 23 -0.15 13.68 13.16
C ALA A 23 0.39 12.88 11.97
N LEU A 24 1.26 13.48 11.15
CA LEU A 24 1.89 12.79 10.02
C LEU A 24 2.75 11.60 10.49
N ILE A 25 3.60 11.81 11.51
CA ILE A 25 4.40 10.73 12.09
C ILE A 25 3.49 9.65 12.70
N GLY A 26 2.43 10.04 13.41
CA GLY A 26 1.43 9.11 13.92
C GLY A 26 0.73 8.29 12.82
N ALA A 27 0.49 8.90 11.65
CA ALA A 27 -0.09 8.23 10.48
C ALA A 27 0.86 7.23 9.82
N ILE A 28 2.18 7.46 9.89
CA ILE A 28 3.19 6.54 9.36
C ILE A 28 3.38 5.35 10.30
N VAL A 29 3.42 5.59 11.62
CA VAL A 29 3.75 4.57 12.63
C VAL A 29 2.60 3.62 12.97
N ILE A 30 1.35 3.97 12.66
CA ILE A 30 0.19 3.08 12.88
C ILE A 30 0.24 1.80 12.01
N VAL A 31 1.07 1.79 10.97
CA VAL A 31 1.07 0.75 9.94
C VAL A 31 1.97 -0.40 10.36
N SER A 32 1.36 -1.57 10.55
CA SER A 32 2.06 -2.84 10.65
C SER A 32 2.09 -3.47 9.26
N GLY A 33 3.25 -3.50 8.60
CA GLY A 33 3.36 -4.07 7.25
C GLY A 33 3.41 -5.60 7.24
N PRO A 34 2.90 -6.28 6.18
CA PRO A 34 3.04 -7.72 6.01
C PRO A 34 4.52 -8.13 5.91
N THR A 35 5.37 -7.19 5.51
CA THR A 35 6.82 -7.32 5.35
C THR A 35 7.57 -7.66 6.64
N VAL A 36 7.05 -7.22 7.79
CA VAL A 36 7.63 -7.53 9.12
C VAL A 36 6.85 -8.64 9.80
N VAL A 37 5.51 -8.62 9.68
CA VAL A 37 4.65 -9.60 10.36
C VAL A 37 4.79 -10.99 9.74
N GLY A 38 4.85 -11.12 8.41
CA GLY A 38 4.97 -12.39 7.69
C GLY A 38 6.17 -13.22 8.14
N PRO A 39 7.42 -12.70 8.04
CA PRO A 39 8.61 -13.42 8.49
C PRO A 39 8.56 -13.81 9.97
N LEU A 40 8.03 -12.94 10.84
CA LEU A 40 7.88 -13.26 12.27
C LEU A 40 6.91 -14.44 12.51
N LEU A 41 5.84 -14.55 11.72
CA LEU A 41 4.90 -15.67 11.80
C LEU A 41 5.50 -17.00 11.36
N GLU A 42 6.49 -16.99 10.47
CA GLU A 42 7.24 -18.18 10.03
C GLU A 42 8.22 -18.67 11.09
N VAL A 43 8.84 -17.75 11.84
CA VAL A 43 9.79 -18.03 12.91
C VAL A 43 9.07 -18.48 14.18
N ILE A 44 8.08 -17.71 14.66
CA ILE A 44 7.41 -17.95 15.95
C ILE A 44 6.38 -19.09 15.85
N ARG A 45 5.82 -19.31 14.65
CA ARG A 45 4.80 -20.34 14.36
C ARG A 45 3.65 -20.39 15.37
N PRO A 46 2.92 -19.28 15.58
CA PRO A 46 1.81 -19.25 16.53
C PRO A 46 0.65 -20.16 16.10
N ARG A 47 -0.33 -20.36 16.99
CA ARG A 47 -1.56 -21.12 16.73
C ARG A 47 -2.25 -20.59 15.46
N ALA A 48 -2.91 -21.49 14.71
CA ALA A 48 -3.49 -21.18 13.39
C ALA A 48 -4.40 -19.95 13.39
N THR A 49 -5.23 -19.78 14.43
CA THR A 49 -6.12 -18.62 14.61
C THR A 49 -5.35 -17.31 14.79
N THR A 50 -4.30 -17.31 15.60
CA THR A 50 -3.44 -16.14 15.81
C THR A 50 -2.66 -15.80 14.55
N ARG A 51 -2.16 -16.81 13.83
CA ARG A 51 -1.48 -16.60 12.54
C ARG A 51 -2.38 -15.93 11.52
N SER A 52 -3.61 -16.41 11.35
CA SER A 52 -4.54 -15.83 10.37
C SER A 52 -4.93 -14.40 10.71
N ILE A 53 -5.13 -14.09 12.00
CA ILE A 53 -5.47 -12.74 12.44
C ILE A 53 -4.31 -11.77 12.17
N LEU A 54 -3.09 -12.14 12.56
CA LEU A 54 -1.90 -11.29 12.37
C LEU A 54 -1.55 -11.10 10.89
N ALA A 55 -1.64 -12.16 10.09
CA ALA A 55 -1.43 -12.05 8.65
C ALA A 55 -2.48 -11.12 8.00
N TRP A 56 -3.75 -11.28 8.37
CA TRP A 56 -4.82 -10.42 7.88
C TRP A 56 -4.62 -8.97 8.31
N GLU A 57 -4.24 -8.73 9.56
CA GLU A 57 -3.95 -7.39 10.08
C GLU A 57 -2.82 -6.74 9.28
N GLY A 58 -1.70 -7.43 9.07
CA GLY A 58 -0.57 -6.90 8.31
C GLY A 58 -0.93 -6.57 6.86
N THR A 59 -1.56 -7.51 6.14
CA THR A 59 -1.92 -7.31 4.73
C THR A 59 -2.96 -6.21 4.52
N VAL A 60 -3.92 -6.06 5.43
CA VAL A 60 -4.99 -5.05 5.31
C VAL A 60 -4.54 -3.67 5.79
N LEU A 61 -3.76 -3.60 6.87
CA LEU A 61 -3.31 -2.33 7.41
C LEU A 61 -2.30 -1.60 6.52
N ASP A 62 -1.53 -2.31 5.69
CA ASP A 62 -0.52 -1.71 4.81
C ASP A 62 -1.12 -0.67 3.82
N PRO A 63 -2.05 -1.03 2.91
CA PRO A 63 -2.64 -0.05 2.00
C PRO A 63 -3.52 0.99 2.71
N ILE A 64 -4.20 0.61 3.80
CA ILE A 64 -4.99 1.56 4.61
C ILE A 64 -4.07 2.60 5.25
N GLY A 65 -2.94 2.14 5.78
CA GLY A 65 -1.91 2.95 6.40
C GLY A 65 -1.32 3.97 5.46
N ALA A 66 -0.90 3.53 4.28
CA ALA A 66 -0.43 4.41 3.21
C ALA A 66 -1.48 5.47 2.84
N THR A 67 -2.74 5.06 2.73
CA THR A 67 -3.86 5.98 2.46
C THR A 67 -4.02 7.02 3.57
N VAL A 68 -4.02 6.61 4.84
CA VAL A 68 -4.14 7.52 5.98
C VAL A 68 -2.96 8.49 6.03
N GLY A 69 -1.74 8.02 5.80
CA GLY A 69 -0.54 8.85 5.73
C GLY A 69 -0.64 9.94 4.67
N VAL A 70 -1.04 9.56 3.45
CA VAL A 70 -1.28 10.48 2.34
C VAL A 70 -2.38 11.50 2.66
N VAL A 71 -3.48 11.07 3.28
CA VAL A 71 -4.57 11.96 3.68
C VAL A 71 -4.12 12.97 4.71
N VAL A 72 -3.41 12.52 5.75
CA VAL A 72 -2.89 13.41 6.79
C VAL A 72 -1.88 14.39 6.20
N LEU A 73 -0.98 13.94 5.33
CA LEU A 73 -0.05 14.81 4.61
C LEU A 73 -0.77 15.89 3.80
N ASN A 74 -1.78 15.51 3.02
CA ASN A 74 -2.56 16.44 2.22
C ASN A 74 -3.32 17.45 3.10
N ILE A 75 -3.87 17.04 4.24
CA ILE A 75 -4.52 17.95 5.20
C ILE A 75 -3.52 18.95 5.77
N VAL A 76 -2.32 18.50 6.12
CA VAL A 76 -1.25 19.38 6.65
C VAL A 76 -0.84 20.41 5.60
N ILE A 77 -0.62 19.97 4.35
CA ILE A 77 -0.28 20.88 3.24
C ILE A 77 -1.42 21.85 2.93
N ALA A 78 -2.67 21.37 2.89
CA ALA A 78 -3.84 22.18 2.56
C ALA A 78 -4.14 23.22 3.64
N THR A 79 -3.96 22.87 4.92
CA THR A 79 -4.11 23.78 6.06
C THR A 79 -3.09 24.91 5.99
N ASN A 80 -1.85 24.61 5.58
CA ASN A 80 -0.81 25.62 5.36
C ASN A 80 -1.10 26.55 4.16
N ARG A 81 -1.93 26.11 3.20
CA ARG A 81 -2.32 26.89 2.00
C ARG A 81 -3.71 27.55 2.11
N GLY A 82 -4.48 27.27 3.17
CA GLY A 82 -5.84 27.78 3.35
C GLY A 82 -6.90 27.13 2.45
N GLU A 83 -6.63 25.96 1.89
CA GLU A 83 -7.54 25.27 0.95
C GLU A 83 -8.44 24.25 1.67
N ILE A 84 -9.77 24.45 1.60
CA ILE A 84 -10.78 23.58 2.26
C ILE A 84 -11.09 22.30 1.45
N HIS A 85 -10.50 22.13 0.26
CA HIS A 85 -10.90 21.09 -0.71
C HIS A 85 -10.19 19.73 -0.54
N ALA A 86 -9.37 19.53 0.51
CA ALA A 86 -8.58 18.31 0.69
C ALA A 86 -9.42 17.02 0.69
N LEU A 87 -10.61 17.06 1.31
CA LEU A 87 -11.49 15.89 1.38
C LEU A 87 -12.11 15.55 0.02
N ALA A 88 -12.50 16.56 -0.76
CA ALA A 88 -13.03 16.36 -2.12
C ALA A 88 -11.95 15.79 -3.06
N GLN A 89 -10.71 16.28 -2.93
CA GLN A 89 -9.58 15.75 -3.69
C GLN A 89 -9.32 14.27 -3.36
N LEU A 90 -9.37 13.87 -2.08
CA LEU A 90 -9.24 12.47 -1.68
C LEU A 90 -10.30 11.58 -2.33
N PHE A 91 -11.58 11.96 -2.24
CA PHE A 91 -12.66 11.18 -2.85
C PHE A 91 -12.51 11.07 -4.38
N SER A 92 -12.02 12.12 -5.04
CA SER A 92 -11.75 12.07 -6.48
C SER A 92 -10.61 11.10 -6.83
N ARG A 93 -9.52 11.09 -6.04
CA ARG A 93 -8.37 10.18 -6.20
C ARG A 93 -8.79 8.72 -5.97
N LEU A 94 -9.53 8.48 -4.89
CA LEU A 94 -10.11 7.17 -4.56
C LEU A 94 -11.04 6.68 -5.67
N GLY A 95 -11.99 7.51 -6.08
CA GLY A 95 -12.99 7.14 -7.10
C GLY A 95 -12.34 6.82 -8.43
N LEU A 96 -11.37 7.62 -8.87
CA LEU A 96 -10.63 7.37 -10.10
C LEU A 96 -9.80 6.10 -10.00
N GLY A 97 -9.04 5.92 -8.91
CA GLY A 97 -8.21 4.74 -8.72
C GLY A 97 -9.04 3.45 -8.74
N VAL A 98 -10.17 3.42 -8.01
CA VAL A 98 -11.10 2.29 -8.02
C VAL A 98 -11.65 2.03 -9.43
N ALA A 99 -12.06 3.08 -10.16
CA ALA A 99 -12.58 2.93 -11.51
C ALA A 99 -11.52 2.33 -12.48
N VAL A 100 -10.31 2.88 -12.48
CA VAL A 100 -9.20 2.37 -13.30
C VAL A 100 -8.83 0.94 -12.92
N GLY A 101 -8.77 0.64 -11.61
CA GLY A 101 -8.46 -0.70 -11.11
C GLY A 101 -9.51 -1.74 -11.50
N LEU A 102 -10.80 -1.41 -11.44
CA LEU A 102 -11.88 -2.29 -11.89
C LEU A 102 -11.80 -2.60 -13.38
N VAL A 103 -11.55 -1.57 -14.21
CA VAL A 103 -11.39 -1.74 -15.66
C VAL A 103 -10.19 -2.63 -15.96
N ALA A 104 -9.04 -2.33 -15.34
CA ALA A 104 -7.81 -3.09 -15.55
C ALA A 104 -7.94 -4.55 -15.06
N ALA A 105 -8.62 -4.80 -13.94
CA ALA A 105 -8.92 -6.16 -13.46
C ALA A 105 -9.83 -6.91 -14.42
N GLY A 106 -10.91 -6.28 -14.89
CA GLY A 106 -11.81 -6.89 -15.87
C GLY A 106 -11.10 -7.28 -17.16
N LEU A 107 -10.22 -6.40 -17.65
CA LEU A 107 -9.39 -6.68 -18.81
C LEU A 107 -8.39 -7.82 -18.56
N LEU A 108 -7.72 -7.84 -17.41
CA LEU A 108 -6.79 -8.92 -17.04
C LEU A 108 -7.53 -10.28 -17.03
N VAL A 109 -8.68 -10.35 -16.38
CA VAL A 109 -9.49 -11.58 -16.31
C VAL A 109 -9.99 -11.99 -17.70
N LEU A 110 -10.40 -11.03 -18.54
CA LEU A 110 -10.80 -11.31 -19.92
C LEU A 110 -9.64 -11.88 -20.75
N VAL A 111 -8.45 -11.28 -20.64
CA VAL A 111 -7.25 -11.70 -21.36
C VAL A 111 -6.85 -13.12 -20.96
N MET A 112 -6.88 -13.41 -19.65
CA MET A 112 -6.54 -14.74 -19.15
C MET A 112 -7.59 -15.80 -19.49
N SER A 113 -8.89 -15.48 -19.34
CA SER A 113 -9.98 -16.44 -19.62
C SER A 113 -10.11 -16.82 -21.09
N LYS A 114 -9.60 -15.99 -22.02
CA LYS A 114 -9.57 -16.28 -23.45
C LYS A 114 -8.35 -17.09 -23.90
N PHE A 115 -7.53 -17.60 -22.98
CA PHE A 115 -6.26 -18.29 -23.28
C PHE A 115 -5.33 -17.47 -24.20
N LEU A 116 -5.41 -16.13 -24.13
CA LEU A 116 -4.55 -15.23 -24.92
C LEU A 116 -3.11 -15.18 -24.39
N VAL A 117 -2.87 -15.80 -23.23
CA VAL A 117 -1.58 -15.78 -22.51
C VAL A 117 -1.16 -17.21 -22.26
N THR A 118 0.09 -17.53 -22.60
CA THR A 118 0.70 -18.82 -22.27
C THR A 118 0.90 -18.93 -20.76
N ASP A 119 0.76 -20.13 -20.19
CA ASP A 119 0.86 -20.39 -18.74
C ASP A 119 2.10 -19.76 -18.06
N ASN A 120 3.23 -19.66 -18.77
CA ASN A 120 4.48 -19.10 -18.25
C ASN A 120 4.51 -17.57 -18.16
N MET A 121 3.57 -16.88 -18.81
CA MET A 121 3.52 -15.41 -18.90
C MET A 121 2.44 -14.78 -18.02
N GLU A 122 1.57 -15.58 -17.39
CA GLU A 122 0.46 -15.07 -16.58
C GLU A 122 0.89 -14.06 -15.51
N ALA A 123 1.96 -14.39 -14.79
CA ALA A 123 2.49 -13.52 -13.74
C ALA A 123 3.09 -12.22 -14.31
N ALA A 124 3.83 -12.31 -15.42
CA ALA A 124 4.39 -11.13 -16.09
C ALA A 124 3.29 -10.21 -16.63
N VAL A 125 2.21 -10.78 -17.19
CA VAL A 125 1.05 -10.03 -17.65
C VAL A 125 0.31 -9.39 -16.48
N ALA A 126 0.11 -10.10 -15.37
CA ALA A 126 -0.51 -9.52 -14.18
C ALA A 126 0.27 -8.32 -13.65
N VAL A 127 1.60 -8.41 -13.59
CA VAL A 127 2.47 -7.28 -13.20
C VAL A 127 2.39 -6.14 -14.21
N LEU A 128 2.39 -6.45 -15.52
CA LEU A 128 2.21 -5.42 -16.56
C LEU A 128 0.90 -4.65 -16.36
N PHE A 129 -0.20 -5.35 -16.08
CA PHE A 129 -1.49 -4.72 -15.80
C PHE A 129 -1.47 -3.90 -14.51
N ALA A 130 -0.80 -4.37 -13.46
CA ALA A 130 -0.63 -3.61 -12.22
C ALA A 130 0.15 -2.31 -12.48
N VAL A 131 1.31 -2.38 -13.15
CA VAL A 131 2.13 -1.20 -13.49
C VAL A 131 1.38 -0.24 -14.42
N ALA A 132 0.65 -0.76 -15.41
CA ALA A 132 -0.14 0.06 -16.32
C ALA A 132 -1.30 0.76 -15.59
N ALA A 133 -2.03 0.04 -14.74
CA ALA A 133 -3.12 0.61 -13.93
C ALA A 133 -2.59 1.70 -13.00
N PHE A 134 -1.44 1.46 -12.34
CA PHE A 134 -0.75 2.45 -11.53
C PHE A 134 -0.43 3.70 -12.34
N GLY A 135 0.31 3.55 -13.45
CA GLY A 135 0.79 4.68 -14.25
C GLY A 135 -0.36 5.49 -14.86
N VAL A 136 -1.39 4.83 -15.38
CA VAL A 136 -2.57 5.53 -15.92
C VAL A 136 -3.29 6.31 -14.83
N ALA A 137 -3.56 5.70 -13.67
CA ALA A 137 -4.25 6.41 -12.59
C ALA A 137 -3.39 7.57 -12.03
N GLU A 138 -2.09 7.35 -11.84
CA GLU A 138 -1.15 8.35 -11.30
C GLU A 138 -0.99 9.57 -12.22
N THR A 139 -0.98 9.35 -13.55
CA THR A 139 -0.89 10.46 -14.52
C THR A 139 -2.17 11.29 -14.60
N LEU A 140 -3.33 10.70 -14.29
CA LEU A 140 -4.61 11.40 -14.29
C LEU A 140 -4.84 12.16 -12.98
N LEU A 141 -4.61 11.51 -11.84
CA LEU A 141 -4.62 12.12 -10.52
C LEU A 141 -3.48 11.50 -9.70
N SER A 142 -2.56 12.33 -9.23
CA SER A 142 -1.49 11.85 -8.37
C SER A 142 -2.07 11.18 -7.12
N GLU A 143 -1.41 10.11 -6.67
CA GLU A 143 -1.78 9.19 -5.60
C GLU A 143 -2.94 8.23 -5.93
N ALA A 144 -3.63 8.39 -7.06
CA ALA A 144 -4.68 7.46 -7.49
C ALA A 144 -4.09 6.10 -7.94
N GLY A 145 -2.79 6.05 -8.28
CA GLY A 145 -2.09 4.84 -8.70
C GLY A 145 -2.18 3.69 -7.69
N LEU A 146 -1.98 3.99 -6.41
CA LEU A 146 -2.04 3.00 -5.33
C LEU A 146 -3.42 2.36 -5.22
N PHE A 147 -4.49 3.16 -5.32
CA PHE A 147 -5.85 2.64 -5.25
C PHE A 147 -6.20 1.78 -6.46
N ALA A 148 -5.68 2.14 -7.65
CA ALA A 148 -5.88 1.35 -8.86
C ALA A 148 -5.24 -0.04 -8.77
N THR A 149 -4.00 -0.13 -8.28
CA THR A 149 -3.31 -1.42 -8.12
C THR A 149 -3.92 -2.29 -7.04
N VAL A 150 -4.29 -1.71 -5.90
CA VAL A 150 -4.97 -2.44 -4.81
C VAL A 150 -6.31 -2.97 -5.29
N THR A 151 -7.12 -2.14 -5.94
CA THR A 151 -8.42 -2.56 -6.49
C THR A 151 -8.23 -3.68 -7.50
N LEU A 152 -7.24 -3.56 -8.40
CA LEU A 152 -6.92 -4.60 -9.37
C LEU A 152 -6.57 -5.92 -8.70
N GLY A 153 -5.67 -5.88 -7.70
CA GLY A 153 -5.22 -7.07 -6.98
C GLY A 153 -6.36 -7.78 -6.24
N VAL A 154 -7.19 -7.02 -5.52
CA VAL A 154 -8.34 -7.56 -4.77
C VAL A 154 -9.36 -8.23 -5.71
N VAL A 155 -9.68 -7.59 -6.82
CA VAL A 155 -10.64 -8.12 -7.80
C VAL A 155 -10.06 -9.35 -8.51
N ALA A 156 -8.79 -9.29 -8.92
CA ALA A 156 -8.10 -10.40 -9.57
C ALA A 156 -7.90 -11.61 -8.64
N ALA A 157 -7.74 -11.39 -7.32
CA ALA A 157 -7.63 -12.46 -6.33
C ALA A 157 -8.97 -13.11 -5.98
N ASN A 158 -10.08 -12.36 -6.02
CA ASN A 158 -11.39 -12.83 -5.59
C ASN A 158 -12.29 -13.36 -6.74
N GLN A 159 -11.88 -13.18 -7.99
CA GLN A 159 -12.58 -13.77 -9.13
C GLN A 159 -12.40 -15.31 -9.17
N ARG A 160 -13.38 -16.02 -9.74
CA ARG A 160 -13.42 -17.50 -9.79
C ARG A 160 -13.26 -18.08 -11.20
N LEU A 161 -13.00 -17.22 -12.18
CA LEU A 161 -12.95 -17.58 -13.60
C LEU A 161 -11.58 -18.14 -14.00
N VAL A 162 -10.51 -17.67 -13.36
CA VAL A 162 -9.12 -17.97 -13.75
C VAL A 162 -8.30 -18.32 -12.50
N PRO A 163 -7.49 -19.39 -12.51
CA PRO A 163 -6.60 -19.71 -11.40
C PRO A 163 -5.49 -18.67 -11.24
N THR A 164 -5.28 -18.18 -10.01
CA THR A 164 -4.31 -17.11 -9.68
C THR A 164 -3.07 -17.60 -8.94
N ALA A 165 -2.95 -18.91 -8.68
CA ALA A 165 -1.86 -19.49 -7.88
C ALA A 165 -0.46 -19.15 -8.42
N ARG A 166 -0.28 -19.11 -9.75
CA ARG A 166 0.99 -18.73 -10.38
C ARG A 166 1.32 -17.25 -10.21
N ILE A 167 0.31 -16.39 -10.30
CA ILE A 167 0.46 -14.95 -10.06
C ILE A 167 0.88 -14.73 -8.60
N ALA A 168 0.22 -15.40 -7.66
CA ALA A 168 0.54 -15.30 -6.23
C ALA A 168 1.99 -15.73 -5.93
N GLY A 169 2.43 -16.90 -6.41
CA GLY A 169 3.79 -17.39 -6.17
C GLY A 169 4.89 -16.51 -6.80
N PHE A 170 4.63 -15.91 -7.96
CA PHE A 170 5.56 -14.91 -8.52
C PHE A 170 5.56 -13.62 -7.70
N GLY A 171 4.40 -13.20 -7.20
CA GLY A 171 4.26 -12.08 -6.28
C GLY A 171 5.10 -12.25 -5.03
N GLU A 172 5.07 -13.42 -4.38
CA GLU A 172 5.90 -13.75 -3.21
C GLU A 172 7.40 -13.61 -3.53
N THR A 173 7.84 -14.05 -4.71
CA THR A 173 9.24 -13.93 -5.15
C THR A 173 9.64 -12.46 -5.35
N LEU A 174 8.77 -11.67 -6.00
CA LEU A 174 9.01 -10.24 -6.20
C LEU A 174 8.98 -9.47 -4.88
N GLU A 175 8.08 -9.82 -3.98
CA GLU A 175 7.95 -9.19 -2.67
C GLU A 175 9.27 -9.27 -1.89
N VAL A 176 9.89 -10.45 -1.83
CA VAL A 176 11.19 -10.62 -1.16
C VAL A 176 12.27 -9.73 -1.79
N LEU A 177 12.32 -9.66 -3.13
CA LEU A 177 13.31 -8.82 -3.84
C LEU A 177 13.08 -7.33 -3.61
N ILE A 178 11.84 -6.87 -3.74
CA ILE A 178 11.46 -5.46 -3.59
C ILE A 178 11.69 -5.01 -2.14
N ILE A 179 11.28 -5.81 -1.15
CA ILE A 179 11.52 -5.53 0.26
C ILE A 179 13.02 -5.46 0.55
N GLY A 180 13.81 -6.41 0.03
CA GLY A 180 15.26 -6.42 0.20
C GLY A 180 15.91 -5.14 -0.32
N ILE A 181 15.53 -4.70 -1.52
CA ILE A 181 16.01 -3.43 -2.10
C ILE A 181 15.53 -2.23 -1.27
N LEU A 182 14.26 -2.22 -0.85
CA LEU A 182 13.67 -1.12 -0.08
C LEU A 182 14.42 -0.90 1.23
N PHE A 183 14.73 -1.96 1.99
CA PHE A 183 15.47 -1.81 3.25
C PHE A 183 16.89 -1.28 3.06
N ILE A 184 17.58 -1.72 2.00
CA ILE A 184 18.91 -1.19 1.65
C ILE A 184 18.82 0.30 1.29
N LEU A 185 17.84 0.67 0.46
CA LEU A 185 17.64 2.07 0.05
C LEU A 185 17.24 2.96 1.22
N LEU A 186 16.36 2.49 2.12
CA LEU A 186 15.99 3.23 3.32
C LEU A 186 17.20 3.51 4.20
N GLY A 187 18.07 2.53 4.41
CA GLY A 187 19.33 2.73 5.13
C GLY A 187 20.27 3.70 4.42
N ALA A 188 20.33 3.66 3.09
CA ALA A 188 21.15 4.56 2.29
C ALA A 188 20.62 6.01 2.23
N LEU A 189 19.33 6.23 2.51
CA LEU A 189 18.69 7.55 2.48
C LEU A 189 18.82 8.32 3.81
N VAL A 190 19.25 7.65 4.89
CA VAL A 190 19.45 8.29 6.20
C VAL A 190 20.73 9.12 6.16
N ASP A 191 20.56 10.42 6.40
CA ASP A 191 21.69 11.33 6.57
C ASP A 191 22.35 11.06 7.93
N VAL A 192 23.62 10.66 7.90
CA VAL A 192 24.38 10.30 9.10
C VAL A 192 24.64 11.55 9.95
N ASP A 193 24.77 12.71 9.31
CA ASP A 193 25.01 13.99 9.98
C ASP A 193 23.77 14.42 10.79
N ALA A 194 22.57 13.99 10.37
CA ALA A 194 21.32 14.25 11.10
C ALA A 194 21.15 13.39 12.37
N LEU A 195 21.98 12.36 12.57
CA LEU A 195 21.95 11.48 13.75
C LEU A 195 22.92 11.90 14.87
N GLU A 196 23.87 12.79 14.59
CA GLU A 196 24.90 13.22 15.56
C GLU A 196 24.49 14.44 16.41
N ALA A 197 23.26 14.96 16.25
CA ALA A 197 22.71 16.11 16.99
C ALA A 197 21.79 15.67 18.15
#